data_AF-G4FIG0-F1
#
_entry.id   AF-G4FIG0-F1
#
_cell.length_a   1.000
_cell.length_b   1.000
_cell.length_c   1.000
_cell.angle_alpha   90.00
_cell.angle_beta   90.00
_cell.angle_gamma   90.00
#
_symmetry.space_group_name_H-M   'P 1'
#
loop_
_entity.id
_entity.type
_entity.pdbx_description
1 polymer ?
#
loop_
_entity_poly.entity_id
_entity_poly.type
_entity_poly.pdbx_seq_one_letter_code
_entity_poly.pdbx_strand_id
1 'polypeptide(L)' 'MAKSRPRYRSNPDQRQQLEHCWPLECDIDPLILRLRWLQHQRQWPLVQAVEQELLPLF' A
#
# COMPACT_ATOMS: atom_id res chain seq x y z
N MET A 1 15.38 -18.94 -10.56
CA MET A 1 15.36 -18.96 -9.08
C MET A 1 14.56 -17.75 -8.59
N ALA A 2 13.33 -17.95 -8.12
CA ALA A 2 12.52 -16.86 -7.57
C ALA A 2 13.04 -16.51 -6.16
N LYS A 3 13.64 -15.33 -5.99
CA LYS A 3 14.10 -14.84 -4.69
C LYS A 3 12.87 -14.59 -3.81
N SER A 4 12.63 -15.45 -2.82
CA SER A 4 11.63 -15.22 -1.78
C SER A 4 11.89 -13.89 -1.10
N ARG A 5 10.97 -12.92 -1.24
CA ARG A 5 11.04 -11.64 -0.53
C ARG A 5 10.97 -11.91 0.98
N PRO A 6 11.86 -11.32 1.79
CA PRO A 6 11.79 -11.48 3.24
C PRO A 6 10.43 -10.97 3.70
N ARG A 7 9.71 -11.82 4.43
CA ARG A 7 8.42 -11.46 5.02
C ARG A 7 8.75 -10.55 6.21
N TYR A 8 8.78 -9.23 5.98
CA TYR A 8 8.94 -8.25 7.05
C TYR A 8 7.82 -8.47 8.07
N ARG A 9 8.13 -9.14 9.19
CA ARG A 9 7.27 -9.13 10.36
C ARG A 9 7.51 -7.79 11.04
N SER A 10 6.64 -6.83 10.75
CA SER A 10 6.59 -5.57 11.48
C SER A 10 6.33 -5.88 12.96
N ASN A 11 7.27 -5.51 13.83
CA ASN A 11 7.08 -5.62 15.28
C ASN A 11 5.83 -4.83 15.71
N PRO A 12 5.06 -5.29 16.69
CA PRO A 12 3.83 -4.62 17.13
C PRO A 12 4.08 -3.16 17.54
N ASP A 13 5.21 -2.89 18.19
CA ASP A 13 5.58 -1.52 18.59
C ASP A 13 5.86 -0.62 17.37
N GLN A 14 6.48 -1.15 16.32
CA GLN A 14 6.69 -0.41 15.07
C GLN A 14 5.37 -0.13 14.35
N ARG A 15 4.40 -1.05 14.43
CA ARG A 15 3.06 -0.84 13.86
C ARG A 15 2.32 0.26 14.60
N GLN A 16 2.34 0.24 15.93
CA GLN A 16 1.73 1.29 16.74
C GLN A 16 2.36 2.66 16.48
N GLN A 17 3.69 2.75 16.38
CA GLN A 17 4.36 4.00 16.04
C GLN A 17 3.96 4.49 14.63
N LEU A 18 3.91 3.60 13.64
CA LEU A 18 3.45 3.96 12.30
C LEU A 18 1.99 4.38 12.29
N GLU A 19 1.11 3.70 13.01
CA GLU A 19 -0.32 4.05 13.16
C GLU A 19 -0.51 5.39 13.86
N HIS A 20 0.38 5.77 14.78
CA HIS A 20 0.37 7.06 15.45
C HIS A 20 0.90 8.20 14.58
N CYS A 21 1.89 7.92 13.74
CA CYS A 21 2.44 8.89 12.77
C CYS A 21 1.58 9.00 11.50
N TRP A 22 0.77 7.98 11.20
CA TRP A 22 -0.10 7.91 10.03
C TRP A 22 -1.02 9.15 9.86
N PRO A 23 -1.64 9.69 10.91
CA PRO A 23 -2.51 10.87 10.80
C PRO A 23 -1.72 12.18 10.79
N LEU A 24 -0.44 12.16 11.18
CA LEU A 24 0.34 13.37 11.43
C LEU A 24 1.12 13.82 10.20
N GLU A 25 1.64 12.89 9.37
CA GLU A 25 2.62 13.25 8.33
C GLU A 25 2.62 12.33 7.09
N CYS A 26 1.69 11.37 6.98
CA CYS A 26 1.64 10.54 5.78
C CYS A 26 0.98 11.32 4.63
N ASP A 27 1.78 12.06 3.87
CA ASP A 27 1.51 12.49 2.48
C ASP A 27 1.45 11.29 1.51
N ILE A 28 0.96 10.14 1.99
CA ILE A 28 0.73 8.99 1.14
C ILE A 28 -0.53 9.29 0.34
N ASP A 29 -0.36 9.32 -0.98
CA ASP A 29 -1.45 9.55 -1.91
C ASP A 29 -2.66 8.63 -1.58
N PRO A 30 -3.87 9.21 -1.39
CA PRO A 30 -5.10 8.45 -1.19
C PRO A 30 -5.32 7.33 -2.22
N LEU A 31 -4.87 7.51 -3.47
CA LEU A 31 -4.93 6.48 -4.52
C LEU A 31 -4.02 5.29 -4.21
N ILE A 32 -2.83 5.51 -3.65
CA ILE A 32 -1.92 4.44 -3.22
C ILE A 32 -2.56 3.65 -2.07
N LEU A 33 -3.23 4.34 -1.13
CA LEU A 33 -3.94 3.68 -0.04
C LEU A 33 -5.11 2.83 -0.55
N ARG A 34 -5.91 3.40 -1.45
CA ARG A 34 -7.04 2.72 -2.10
C ARG A 34 -6.56 1.48 -2.87
N LEU A 35 -5.48 1.60 -3.62
CA LEU A 35 -4.89 0.49 -4.37
C LEU A 35 -4.52 -0.68 -3.44
N ARG A 36 -3.81 -0.38 -2.34
CA ARG A 36 -3.41 -1.40 -1.35
C ARG A 36 -4.61 -2.07 -0.70
N TRP A 37 -5.65 -1.31 -0.38
CA TRP A 37 -6.89 -1.86 0.18
C TRP A 37 -7.61 -2.78 -0.81
N LEU A 38 -7.73 -2.39 -2.08
CA LEU A 38 -8.32 -3.21 -3.15
C LEU A 38 -7.52 -4.50 -3.39
N GLN A 39 -6.20 -4.43 -3.37
CA GLN A 39 -5.30 -5.59 -3.48
C GLN A 39 -5.50 -6.56 -2.31
N HIS A 40 -5.63 -6.05 -1.08
CA HIS A 40 -5.92 -6.87 0.11
C HIS A 40 -7.27 -7.59 -0.02
N GLN A 41 -8.28 -6.94 -0.60
CA GLN A 41 -9.59 -7.55 -0.87
C GLN A 41 -9.65 -8.40 -2.15
N ARG A 42 -8.54 -8.51 -2.90
CA ARG A 42 -8.46 -9.23 -4.18
C ARG A 42 -9.47 -8.75 -5.23
N GLN A 43 -9.81 -7.47 -5.20
CA GLN A 43 -10.73 -6.85 -6.17
C GLN A 43 -9.97 -6.44 -7.45
N TRP A 44 -9.42 -7.43 -8.15
CA TRP A 44 -8.48 -7.22 -9.27
C TRP A 44 -8.94 -6.27 -10.39
N PRO A 45 -10.23 -6.26 -10.81
CA PRO A 45 -10.67 -5.30 -11.82
C PRO A 45 -10.53 -3.83 -11.38
N LEU A 46 -10.81 -3.56 -10.10
CA LEU A 46 -10.66 -2.22 -9.53
C LEU A 46 -9.19 -1.86 -9.27
N VAL A 47 -8.37 -2.84 -8.91
CA VAL A 47 -6.92 -2.68 -8.79
C VAL A 47 -6.35 -2.18 -10.12
N GLN A 48 -6.69 -2.83 -11.23
CA GLN A 48 -6.21 -2.44 -12.56
C GLN A 48 -6.63 -1.02 -12.95
N ALA A 49 -7.88 -0.64 -12.67
CA ALA A 49 -8.36 0.71 -12.96
C ALA A 49 -7.57 1.79 -12.19
N VAL A 50 -7.35 1.58 -10.89
CA VAL A 50 -6.58 2.52 -10.05
C VAL A 50 -5.10 2.52 -10.45
N GLU A 51 -4.53 1.39 -10.88
CA GLU A 51 -3.16 1.36 -11.42
C GLU A 51 -3.02 2.22 -12.67
N GLN A 52 -4.03 2.27 -13.55
CA GLN A 52 -4.01 3.14 -14.73
C GLN A 52 -4.04 4.64 -14.36
N GLU A 53 -4.78 5.02 -13.30
CA GLU A 53 -4.82 6.41 -12.81
C GLU A 53 -3.47 6.85 -12.22
N LEU A 54 -2.71 5.91 -11.65
CA LEU A 54 -1.38 6.16 -11.09
C LEU A 54 -0.25 6.13 -12.14
N LEU A 55 -0.54 5.75 -13.39
CA LEU A 55 0.47 5.78 -14.44
C LEU A 55 0.88 7.22 -14.75
N PRO A 56 2.18 7.52 -14.85
CA PRO A 56 2.61 8.84 -15.27
C PRO A 56 2.16 9.11 -16.71
N LEU A 57 1.66 10.32 -16.96
CA LEU A 57 1.40 10.82 -18.31
C LEU A 57 2.74 11.21 -18.92
N PHE A 58 3.30 10.35 -19.77
CA PHE A 58 4.50 10.63 -20.56
C PHE A 58 4.13 11.11 -21.96
#